data_AF-A0A1E8VYZ8-F1
#
_entry.id   AF-A0A1E8VYZ8-F1
#
_cell.length_a   1.000
_cell.length_b   1.000
_cell.length_c   1.000
_cell.angle_alpha   90.00
_cell.angle_beta   90.00
_cell.angle_gamma   90.00
#
_symmetry.space_group_name_H-M   'P 1'
#
loop_
_entity.id
_entity.type
_entity.pdbx_description
1 polymer ?
#
loop_
_entity_poly.entity_id
_entity_poly.type
_entity_poly.pdbx_seq_one_letter_code
_entity_poly.pdbx_strand_id
1 'polypeptide(L)' 'MEDPCQKRNAAGATNALVAAQMALAGVRATAPLDETVEAMRRVGQSLPFELRETALGGMAACPSCRARCGR' A
#
# COMPACT_ATOMS: atom_id res chain seq x y z
N MET A 1 -13.78 -1.69 10.97
CA MET A 1 -13.01 -1.39 9.74
C MET A 1 -12.50 0.05 9.82
N GLU A 2 -11.48 0.32 10.64
CA GLU A 2 -10.98 1.69 10.86
C GLU A 2 -9.45 1.72 10.78
N ASP A 3 -8.78 0.81 11.49
CA ASP A 3 -7.32 0.63 11.46
C ASP A 3 -6.97 -0.75 10.89
N PRO A 4 -6.02 -0.89 9.95
CA PRO A 4 -5.14 0.13 9.34
C PRO A 4 -5.65 0.77 8.05
N CYS A 5 -6.81 0.34 7.53
CA CYS A 5 -7.27 0.71 6.20
C CYS A 5 -7.47 2.22 6.02
N GLN A 6 -8.09 2.93 6.97
CA GLN A 6 -8.28 4.38 6.85
C GLN A 6 -6.96 5.14 6.92
N LYS A 7 -6.03 4.70 7.79
CA LYS A 7 -4.69 5.30 7.86
C LYS A 7 -3.92 5.11 6.55
N ARG A 8 -4.03 3.95 5.92
CA ARG A 8 -3.45 3.68 4.59
C ARG A 8 -4.07 4.57 3.51
N ASN A 9 -5.38 4.76 3.52
CA ASN A 9 -6.06 5.67 2.59
C ASN A 9 -5.60 7.12 2.78
N ALA A 10 -5.51 7.60 4.02
CA ALA A 10 -5.03 8.94 4.33
C ALA A 10 -3.58 9.14 3.85
N ALA A 11 -2.68 8.20 4.16
CA ALA A 11 -1.30 8.25 3.69
C ALA A 11 -1.21 8.20 2.15
N GLY A 12 -2.02 7.36 1.51
CA GLY A 12 -2.10 7.27 0.05
C GLY A 12 -2.56 8.58 -0.60
N ALA A 13 -3.59 9.22 -0.04
CA ALA A 13 -4.09 10.51 -0.53
C ALA A 13 -3.03 11.62 -0.41
N THR A 14 -2.33 11.69 0.74
CA THR A 14 -1.23 12.65 0.93
C THR A 14 -0.10 12.39 -0.06
N ASN A 15 0.32 11.14 -0.24
CA ASN A 15 1.36 10.79 -1.20
C ASN A 15 0.98 11.15 -2.63
N ALA A 16 -0.28 10.96 -3.03
CA ALA A 16 -0.77 11.33 -4.35
C ALA A 16 -0.69 12.84 -4.59
N LEU A 17 -1.09 13.65 -3.60
CA LEU A 17 -0.99 15.10 -3.68
C LEU A 17 0.47 15.57 -3.81
N VAL A 18 1.36 15.04 -2.98
CA VAL A 18 2.79 15.37 -3.03
C VAL A 18 3.41 14.93 -4.37
N ALA A 19 3.07 13.75 -4.87
CA ALA A 19 3.51 13.28 -6.18
C ALA A 19 3.05 14.20 -7.33
N ALA A 20 1.80 14.66 -7.28
CA ALA A 20 1.27 15.61 -8.26
C ALA A 20 2.02 16.96 -8.20
N GLN A 21 2.31 17.46 -6.99
CA GLN A 21 3.09 18.68 -6.81
C GLN A 21 4.52 18.53 -7.35
N MET A 22 5.18 17.40 -7.10
CA MET A 22 6.51 17.12 -7.65
C MET A 22 6.50 17.09 -9.19
N ALA A 23 5.49 16.45 -9.79
CA ALA A 23 5.33 16.42 -11.25
C ALA A 23 5.13 17.82 -11.84
N LEU A 24 4.28 18.65 -11.22
CA LEU A 24 4.05 20.05 -11.63
C LEU A 24 5.30 20.93 -11.44
N ALA A 25 6.13 20.64 -10.44
CA ALA A 25 7.41 21.31 -10.21
C ALA A 25 8.53 20.86 -11.18
N GLY A 26 8.23 19.94 -12.11
CA GLY A 26 9.20 19.44 -13.08
C GLY A 26 10.19 18.41 -12.52
N VAL A 27 9.93 17.85 -11.34
CA VAL A 27 10.72 16.75 -10.78
C VAL A 27 10.50 15.52 -11.66
N ARG A 28 11.58 14.98 -12.23
CA ARG A 28 11.52 13.82 -13.11
C ARG A 28 11.68 12.53 -12.32
N ALA A 29 10.84 11.55 -12.62
CA ALA A 29 11.02 10.20 -12.12
C ALA A 29 12.31 9.59 -12.71
N THR A 30 13.03 8.81 -11.91
CA THR A 30 14.24 8.13 -12.34
C THR A 30 13.95 6.99 -13.32
N ALA A 31 12.85 6.27 -13.10
CA ALA A 31 12.40 5.17 -13.95
C ALA A 31 11.09 5.56 -14.67
N PRO A 32 10.86 5.07 -15.91
CA PRO A 32 9.58 5.16 -16.59
C PRO A 32 8.43 4.52 -15.79
N LEU A 33 7.19 4.90 -16.14
CA LEU A 33 5.99 4.34 -15.49
C LEU A 33 5.89 2.82 -15.68
N ASP A 34 6.14 2.32 -16.89
CA ASP A 34 6.00 0.90 -17.21
C ASP A 34 6.95 0.03 -16.37
N GLU A 35 8.20 0.47 -16.18
CA GLU A 35 9.16 -0.22 -15.31
C GLU A 35 8.70 -0.21 -13.86
N THR A 36 8.15 0.91 -13.39
CA THR A 36 7.61 1.04 -12.04
C THR A 36 6.44 0.07 -11.82
N VAL A 37 5.50 -0.02 -12.78
CA VAL A 37 4.36 -0.94 -12.72
C VAL A 37 4.81 -2.39 -12.76
N GLU A 38 5.77 -2.73 -13.64
CA GLU A 38 6.32 -4.09 -13.72
C GLU A 38 7.03 -4.50 -12.43
N ALA A 39 7.78 -3.58 -11.80
CA ALA A 39 8.39 -3.81 -10.49
C ALA A 39 7.33 -4.07 -9.42
N MET A 40 6.28 -3.25 -9.36
CA MET A 40 5.15 -3.45 -8.43
C MET A 40 4.48 -4.82 -8.64
N ARG A 41 4.26 -5.23 -9.90
CA ARG A 41 3.67 -6.52 -10.24
C ARG A 41 4.53 -7.69 -9.76
N ARG A 42 5.84 -7.65 -10.02
CA ARG A 42 6.78 -8.70 -9.60
C ARG A 42 6.83 -8.84 -8.08
N VAL A 43 6.91 -7.72 -7.36
CA VAL A 43 6.86 -7.71 -5.90
C VAL A 43 5.55 -8.34 -5.41
N GLY A 44 4.41 -7.89 -5.93
CA GLY A 44 3.09 -8.44 -5.57
C GLY A 44 2.98 -9.96 -5.79
N GLN A 45 3.55 -10.47 -6.89
CA GLN A 45 3.57 -11.91 -7.17
C GLN A 45 4.51 -12.71 -6.26
N SER A 46 5.61 -12.10 -5.81
CA SER A 46 6.56 -12.72 -4.90
C SER A 46 6.05 -12.82 -3.45
N LEU A 47 5.00 -12.08 -3.09
CA LEU A 47 4.43 -12.14 -1.75
C LEU A 47 3.85 -13.54 -1.45
N PRO A 48 4.19 -14.14 -0.29
CA PRO A 48 3.50 -15.30 0.25
C PRO A 48 1.99 -15.08 0.32
N PHE A 49 1.22 -16.15 0.17
CA PHE A 49 -0.25 -16.08 0.09
C PHE A 49 -0.89 -15.35 1.29
N GLU A 50 -0.35 -15.55 2.48
CA GLU A 50 -0.86 -14.97 3.72
C GLU A 50 -0.62 -13.46 3.82
N LEU A 51 0.39 -12.94 3.11
CA LEU A 51 0.75 -11.52 3.11
C LEU A 51 0.09 -10.70 2.00
N ARG A 52 -0.68 -11.37 1.12
CA ARG A 52 -1.56 -10.71 0.15
C ARG A 52 -2.83 -10.23 0.85
N GLU A 53 -3.81 -9.76 0.08
CA GLU A 53 -5.12 -9.28 0.56
C GLU A 53 -6.04 -10.43 1.03
N THR A 54 -5.53 -11.34 1.88
CA THR A 54 -6.25 -12.50 2.42
C THR A 54 -6.64 -12.34 3.89
N ALA A 55 -6.16 -11.28 4.56
CA ALA A 55 -6.29 -11.04 6.00
C ALA A 55 -5.70 -12.16 6.91
N LEU A 56 -4.93 -13.09 6.34
CA LEU A 56 -4.32 -14.20 7.09
C LEU A 56 -2.99 -13.83 7.74
N GLY A 57 -2.30 -12.80 7.25
CA GLY A 57 -1.01 -12.31 7.72
C GLY A 57 -0.95 -10.81 7.98
N GLY A 58 0.25 -10.29 8.28
CA GLY A 58 0.49 -8.87 8.52
C GLY A 58 -0.30 -8.29 9.71
N MET A 59 -0.68 -7.01 9.60
CA MET A 59 -1.44 -6.34 10.68
C MET A 59 -2.81 -6.98 10.95
N ALA A 60 -3.47 -7.53 9.94
CA ALA A 60 -4.75 -8.22 10.12
C ALA A 60 -4.61 -9.46 11.03
N ALA A 61 -3.43 -10.10 10.99
CA ALA A 61 -3.12 -11.26 11.81
C ALA A 61 -2.64 -10.94 13.23
N CYS A 62 -2.33 -9.68 13.55
CA CYS A 62 -1.84 -9.30 14.88
C CYS A 62 -2.86 -9.68 15.96
N PRO A 63 -2.42 -10.20 17.13
CA PRO A 63 -3.34 -10.67 18.17
C PRO A 63 -4.37 -9.62 18.63
N SER A 64 -3.94 -8.37 18.80
CA SER A 64 -4.82 -7.25 19.18
C SER A 64 -5.83 -6.87 18.09
N CYS A 65 -5.46 -7.02 16.82
CA CYS A 65 -6.32 -6.76 15.67
C CYS A 65 -7.35 -7.89 15.48
N ARG A 66 -6.93 -9.16 15.61
CA ARG A 66 -7.86 -10.30 15.57
C ARG A 66 -8.89 -10.24 16.68
N ALA A 67 -8.48 -9.89 17.91
CA ALA A 67 -9.40 -9.75 19.05
C ALA A 67 -10.48 -8.67 18.85
N ARG A 68 -10.25 -7.72 17.94
CA ARG A 68 -11.21 -6.66 17.56
C ARG A 68 -11.96 -6.96 16.26
N CYS A 69 -11.57 -8.00 15.52
CA CYS A 69 -12.21 -8.39 14.28
C CYS A 69 -13.44 -9.27 14.60
N GLY A 70 -14.65 -8.69 14.55
CA GLY A 70 -15.90 -9.38 14.88
C GLY A 70 -16.72 -8.76 16.01
N ARG A 71 -16.26 -7.65 16.60
CA ARG A 71 -17.10 -6.70 17.33
C ARG A 71 -17.54 -5.59 16.40
#